data_AF-A0A6H1UE68-F1
#
_entry.id   AF-A0A6H1UE68-F1
#
_cell.length_a   1.000
_cell.length_b   1.000
_cell.length_c   1.000
_cell.angle_alpha   90.00
_cell.angle_beta   90.00
_cell.angle_gamma   90.00
#
_symmetry.space_group_name_H-M   'P 1'
#
loop_
_entity.id
_entity.type
_entity.pdbx_description
1 polymer ?
#
loop_
_entity_poly.entity_id
_entity_poly.type
_entity_poly.pdbx_seq_one_letter_code
_entity_poly.pdbx_strand_id
1 'polypeptide(L)'
;MATTLNARQQPLKLLRLGLPGATFTQEGLAILAEFTSGGMWLSRLKQLAARVLAVDALVRRHSFVDTCQLLQQHGIDEQQAFSITARAYRGGGFTKDYLYLSGFVAMLRACQQRCPNNLLVGKAGIEHIDILNELVEREVFVMPKPLVALQPDTKKQGELAYLVR
;
A
#
# COMPACT_ATOMS: atom_id res chain seq x y z
N MET A 1 0.47 -9.80 -10.58
CA MET A 1 1.01 -9.35 -9.28
C MET A 1 1.78 -10.50 -8.65
N ALA A 2 2.92 -10.23 -8.01
CA ALA A 2 3.82 -11.26 -7.47
C ALA A 2 3.12 -12.25 -6.52
N THR A 3 2.21 -11.75 -5.67
CA THR A 3 1.39 -12.57 -4.76
C THR A 3 0.51 -13.60 -5.48
N THR A 4 -0.02 -13.29 -6.68
CA THR A 4 -0.78 -14.27 -7.48
C THR A 4 0.10 -15.40 -7.99
N LEU A 5 1.36 -15.11 -8.33
CA LEU A 5 2.31 -16.13 -8.78
C LEU A 5 2.72 -17.02 -7.61
N ASN A 6 3.06 -16.42 -6.47
CA ASN A 6 3.40 -17.17 -5.25
C ASN A 6 2.22 -18.04 -4.79
N ALA A 7 0.99 -17.49 -4.76
CA ALA A 7 -0.22 -18.24 -4.39
C ALA A 7 -0.49 -19.45 -5.29
N ARG A 8 -0.05 -19.42 -6.56
CA ARG A 8 -0.19 -20.57 -7.48
C ARG A 8 0.82 -21.68 -7.20
N GLN A 9 1.93 -21.34 -6.57
CA GLN A 9 3.00 -22.28 -6.20
C GLN A 9 2.77 -22.90 -4.80
N GLN A 10 1.82 -22.37 -4.02
CA GLN A 10 1.52 -22.89 -2.69
C GLN A 10 0.78 -24.25 -2.76
N PRO A 11 1.06 -25.18 -1.81
CA PRO A 11 0.35 -26.45 -1.73
C PRO A 11 -1.16 -26.27 -1.55
N LEU A 12 -1.56 -25.32 -0.70
CA LEU A 12 -2.96 -24.96 -0.49
C LEU A 12 -3.39 -23.81 -1.41
N LYS A 13 -4.50 -24.00 -2.13
CA LYS A 13 -5.00 -23.05 -3.14
C LYS A 13 -5.79 -21.87 -2.56
N LEU A 14 -6.01 -21.84 -1.24
CA LEU A 14 -6.83 -20.83 -0.53
C LEU A 14 -6.39 -19.40 -0.85
N LEU A 15 -5.07 -19.15 -0.84
CA LEU A 15 -4.50 -17.82 -1.01
C LEU A 15 -4.58 -17.28 -2.44
N ARG A 16 -5.13 -18.05 -3.40
CA ARG A 16 -5.34 -17.58 -4.78
C ARG A 16 -6.54 -16.66 -4.91
N LEU A 17 -7.58 -16.88 -4.11
CA LEU A 17 -8.83 -16.13 -4.17
C LEU A 17 -8.66 -14.75 -3.52
N GLY A 18 -8.06 -14.72 -2.33
CA GLY A 18 -7.93 -13.52 -1.51
C GLY A 18 -8.61 -13.72 -0.17
N LEU A 19 -7.85 -13.51 0.90
CA LEU A 19 -8.40 -13.34 2.24
C LEU A 19 -8.80 -11.88 2.48
N PRO A 20 -9.58 -11.58 3.53
CA PRO A 20 -9.80 -10.22 3.99
C PRO A 20 -8.47 -9.45 4.13
N GLY A 21 -8.52 -8.14 3.89
CA GLY A 21 -7.34 -7.27 3.97
C GLY A 21 -6.30 -7.44 2.85
N ALA A 22 -6.47 -8.42 1.94
CA ALA A 22 -5.47 -8.73 0.92
C ALA A 22 -5.17 -7.56 -0.01
N THR A 23 -6.18 -6.82 -0.48
CA THR A 23 -5.97 -5.67 -1.37
C THR A 23 -5.17 -4.56 -0.69
N PHE A 24 -5.53 -4.21 0.55
CA PHE A 24 -4.81 -3.18 1.33
C PHE A 24 -3.34 -3.55 1.51
N THR A 25 -3.09 -4.81 1.88
CA THR A 25 -1.74 -5.34 2.11
C THR A 25 -0.95 -5.38 0.80
N GLN A 26 -1.57 -5.80 -0.30
CA GLN A 26 -0.90 -5.89 -1.59
C GLN A 26 -0.54 -4.53 -2.19
N GLU A 27 -1.45 -3.57 -2.12
CA GLU A 27 -1.16 -2.20 -2.56
C GLU A 27 -0.05 -1.60 -1.66
N GLY A 28 -0.11 -1.81 -0.34
CA GLY A 28 0.94 -1.39 0.58
C GLY A 28 2.31 -2.01 0.30
N LEU A 29 2.36 -3.32 0.07
CA LEU A 29 3.60 -4.05 -0.27
C LEU A 29 4.15 -3.61 -1.64
N ALA A 30 3.29 -3.27 -2.59
CA ALA A 30 3.72 -2.77 -3.89
C ALA A 30 4.40 -1.41 -3.75
N ILE A 31 3.82 -0.49 -2.97
CA ILE A 31 4.42 0.82 -2.68
C ILE A 31 5.70 0.65 -1.85
N LEU A 32 5.75 -0.29 -0.91
CA LEU A 32 6.98 -0.63 -0.18
C LEU A 32 8.09 -1.15 -1.10
N ALA A 33 7.77 -2.01 -2.08
CA ALA A 33 8.74 -2.50 -3.06
C ALA A 33 9.20 -1.40 -4.05
N GLU A 34 8.30 -0.51 -4.46
CA GLU A 34 8.64 0.71 -5.25
C GLU A 34 9.63 1.58 -4.45
N PHE A 35 9.40 1.70 -3.14
CA PHE A 35 10.27 2.44 -2.24
C PHE A 35 11.65 1.81 -2.08
N THR A 36 11.72 0.54 -1.70
CA THR A 36 13.00 -0.14 -1.42
C THR A 36 13.84 -0.41 -2.68
N SER A 37 13.22 -0.41 -3.86
CA SER A 37 13.95 -0.46 -5.13
C SER A 37 14.59 0.88 -5.53
N GLY A 38 14.40 1.94 -4.72
CA GLY A 38 14.92 3.29 -5.00
C GLY A 38 14.09 4.07 -6.03
N GLY A 39 12.92 3.56 -6.41
CA GLY A 39 12.03 4.18 -7.39
C GLY A 39 11.15 5.31 -6.82
N MET A 40 11.15 5.52 -5.50
CA MET A 40 10.24 6.44 -4.84
C MET A 40 10.89 7.76 -4.42
N TRP A 41 10.38 8.85 -4.99
CA TRP A 41 10.79 10.22 -4.70
C TRP A 41 9.78 10.92 -3.79
N LEU A 42 10.18 12.01 -3.12
CA LEU A 42 9.27 12.82 -2.30
C LEU A 42 8.01 13.27 -3.08
N SER A 43 8.16 13.60 -4.36
CA SER A 43 7.05 13.93 -5.26
C SER A 43 6.02 12.81 -5.38
N ARG A 44 6.48 11.54 -5.42
CA ARG A 44 5.62 10.36 -5.47
C ARG A 44 4.83 10.20 -4.17
N LEU A 45 5.47 10.38 -3.01
CA LEU A 45 4.80 10.35 -1.71
C LEU A 45 3.73 11.45 -1.60
N LYS A 46 4.06 12.68 -2.01
CA LYS A 46 3.09 13.80 -2.06
C LYS A 46 1.90 13.48 -2.95
N GLN A 47 2.12 12.87 -4.11
CA GLN A 47 1.04 12.46 -5.01
C GLN A 47 0.13 11.41 -4.36
N LEU A 48 0.69 10.42 -3.66
CA LEU A 48 -0.10 9.43 -2.93
C LEU A 48 -0.88 10.06 -1.77
N ALA A 49 -0.29 11.01 -1.05
CA ALA A 49 -0.95 11.76 0.02
C ALA A 49 -2.14 12.59 -0.49
N ALA A 50 -1.95 13.34 -1.59
CA ALA A 50 -3.00 14.11 -2.23
C ALA A 50 -4.19 13.23 -2.66
N ARG A 51 -3.93 12.00 -3.11
CA ARG A 51 -4.99 11.04 -3.44
C ARG A 51 -5.75 10.55 -2.20
N VAL A 52 -5.07 10.33 -1.08
CA VAL A 52 -5.74 10.00 0.20
C VAL A 52 -6.66 11.15 0.63
N LEU A 53 -6.19 12.40 0.54
CA LEU A 53 -6.99 13.58 0.87
C LEU A 53 -8.22 13.71 -0.04
N ALA A 54 -8.07 13.47 -1.34
CA ALA A 54 -9.19 13.51 -2.27
C ALA A 54 -10.25 12.43 -1.97
N VAL A 55 -9.82 11.22 -1.57
CA VAL A 55 -10.75 10.17 -1.15
C VAL A 55 -11.43 10.52 0.18
N ASP A 56 -10.70 11.07 1.15
CA ASP A 56 -11.30 11.52 2.43
C ASP A 56 -12.36 12.61 2.20
N ALA A 57 -12.06 13.62 1.39
CA ALA A 57 -13.02 14.67 1.01
C ALA A 57 -14.28 14.10 0.33
N LEU A 58 -14.10 13.17 -0.62
CA LEU A 58 -15.20 12.45 -1.27
C LEU A 58 -16.08 11.71 -0.26
N VAL A 59 -15.49 10.95 0.67
CA VAL A 59 -16.24 10.21 1.69
C VAL A 59 -16.99 11.16 2.62
N ARG A 60 -16.42 12.33 2.93
CA ARG A 60 -17.05 13.41 3.69
C ARG A 60 -18.07 14.23 2.89
N ARG A 61 -18.41 13.81 1.67
CA ARG A 61 -19.41 14.44 0.79
C ARG A 61 -19.05 15.87 0.38
N HIS A 62 -17.76 16.21 0.32
CA HIS A 62 -17.33 17.46 -0.31
C HIS A 62 -17.71 17.44 -1.80
N SER A 63 -17.86 18.62 -2.40
CA SER A 63 -18.03 18.69 -3.84
C SER A 63 -16.70 18.46 -4.56
N PHE A 64 -16.79 18.20 -5.88
CA PHE A 64 -15.62 18.14 -6.75
C PHE A 64 -14.78 19.42 -6.66
N VAL A 65 -15.45 20.58 -6.70
CA VAL A 65 -14.79 21.89 -6.67
C VAL A 65 -14.09 22.11 -5.33
N ASP A 66 -14.76 21.82 -4.21
CA ASP A 66 -14.16 21.93 -2.88
C ASP A 66 -12.92 21.05 -2.74
N THR A 67 -12.96 19.85 -3.32
CA THR A 67 -11.82 18.93 -3.27
C THR A 67 -10.65 19.43 -4.12
N CYS A 68 -10.90 19.96 -5.32
CA CYS A 68 -9.85 20.59 -6.13
C CYS A 68 -9.19 21.76 -5.38
N GLN A 69 -10.00 22.62 -4.75
CA GLN A 69 -9.50 23.76 -3.97
C GLN A 69 -8.70 23.30 -2.75
N LEU A 70 -9.18 22.28 -2.02
CA LEU A 70 -8.46 21.67 -0.91
C LEU A 70 -7.07 21.18 -1.34
N LEU A 71 -6.96 20.48 -2.47
CA LEU A 71 -5.66 20.01 -2.96
C LEU A 71 -4.73 21.17 -3.32
N GLN A 72 -5.25 22.23 -3.93
CA GLN A 72 -4.47 23.44 -4.25
C GLN A 72 -3.98 24.16 -2.99
N GLN A 73 -4.78 24.22 -1.92
CA GLN A 73 -4.36 24.75 -0.62
C GLN A 73 -3.19 23.96 -0.01
N HIS A 74 -3.05 22.68 -0.36
CA HIS A 74 -1.91 21.85 0.00
C HIS A 74 -0.73 21.96 -0.98
N GLY A 75 -0.75 22.92 -1.90
CA GLY A 75 0.33 23.20 -2.84
C GLY A 75 0.40 22.26 -4.05
N ILE A 76 -0.69 21.54 -4.35
CA ILE A 76 -0.80 20.75 -5.59
C ILE A 76 -1.18 21.68 -6.73
N ASP A 77 -0.50 21.58 -7.87
CA ASP A 77 -0.81 22.40 -9.05
C ASP A 77 -2.23 22.12 -9.56
N GLU A 78 -2.82 23.11 -10.25
CA GLU A 78 -4.21 23.06 -10.68
C GLU A 78 -4.53 21.83 -11.55
N GLN A 79 -3.66 21.50 -12.50
CA GLN A 79 -3.87 20.39 -13.43
C GLN A 79 -3.79 19.04 -12.71
N GLN A 80 -2.85 18.89 -11.78
CA GLN A 80 -2.72 17.70 -10.95
C GLN A 80 -3.87 17.58 -9.95
N ALA A 81 -4.29 18.67 -9.32
CA ALA A 81 -5.43 18.70 -8.41
C ALA A 81 -6.71 18.25 -9.13
N PHE A 82 -6.99 18.80 -10.30
CA PHE A 82 -8.10 18.37 -11.14
C PHE A 82 -8.00 16.87 -11.48
N SER A 83 -6.83 16.41 -11.92
CA SER A 83 -6.62 15.01 -12.31
C SER A 83 -6.83 14.03 -11.15
N ILE A 84 -6.36 14.38 -9.95
CA ILE A 84 -6.54 13.58 -8.73
C ILE A 84 -8.01 13.56 -8.32
N THR A 85 -8.68 14.71 -8.30
CA THR A 85 -10.10 14.80 -7.95
C THR A 85 -10.96 14.04 -8.95
N ALA A 86 -10.75 14.22 -10.26
CA ALA A 86 -11.45 13.46 -11.30
C ALA A 86 -11.28 11.95 -11.12
N ARG A 87 -10.09 11.50 -10.77
CA ARG A 87 -9.83 10.10 -10.47
C ARG A 87 -10.60 9.60 -9.25
N ALA A 88 -10.74 10.40 -8.20
CA ALA A 88 -11.49 10.04 -6.99
C ALA A 88 -13.01 10.07 -7.20
N TYR A 89 -13.54 11.02 -7.96
CA TYR A 89 -15.00 11.21 -8.12
C TYR A 89 -15.62 10.40 -9.27
N ARG A 90 -14.81 9.83 -10.18
CA ARG A 90 -15.32 9.02 -11.30
C ARG A 90 -16.15 7.83 -10.83
N GLY A 91 -17.19 7.50 -11.60
CA GLY A 91 -18.01 6.31 -11.36
C GLY A 91 -18.75 6.30 -10.02
N GLY A 92 -19.04 7.47 -9.44
CA GLY A 92 -19.75 7.58 -8.16
C GLY A 92 -18.85 7.52 -6.91
N GLY A 93 -17.53 7.47 -7.09
CA GLY A 93 -16.56 7.49 -6.01
C GLY A 93 -15.60 6.29 -6.03
N PHE A 94 -14.35 6.53 -6.40
CA PHE A 94 -13.28 5.55 -6.49
C PHE A 94 -12.32 5.66 -5.29
N THR A 95 -12.62 4.95 -4.22
CA THR A 95 -11.92 5.06 -2.93
C THR A 95 -10.62 4.24 -2.84
N LYS A 96 -10.30 3.43 -3.87
CA LYS A 96 -9.14 2.52 -3.84
C LYS A 96 -7.82 3.25 -3.58
N ASP A 97 -7.72 4.50 -4.03
CA ASP A 97 -6.50 5.28 -3.87
C ASP A 97 -6.13 5.55 -2.39
N TYR A 98 -7.10 5.44 -1.46
CA TYR A 98 -6.85 5.48 -0.02
C TYR A 98 -5.92 4.35 0.46
N LEU A 99 -5.95 3.20 -0.20
CA LEU A 99 -5.18 2.01 0.21
C LEU A 99 -3.67 2.18 -0.03
N TYR A 100 -3.24 3.08 -0.92
CA TYR A 100 -1.83 3.20 -1.30
C TYR A 100 -0.95 3.71 -0.16
N LEU A 101 -1.08 4.99 0.21
CA LEU A 101 -0.23 5.57 1.24
C LEU A 101 -0.52 4.96 2.62
N SER A 102 -1.81 4.73 2.93
CA SER A 102 -2.22 4.09 4.18
C SER A 102 -1.66 2.67 4.31
N GLY A 103 -1.72 1.89 3.23
CA GLY A 103 -1.12 0.54 3.16
C GLY A 103 0.39 0.58 3.28
N PHE A 104 1.05 1.52 2.60
CA PHE A 104 2.50 1.71 2.70
C PHE A 104 2.94 2.00 4.14
N VAL A 105 2.31 2.95 4.82
CA VAL A 105 2.61 3.28 6.22
C VAL A 105 2.40 2.07 7.12
N ALA A 106 1.31 1.31 6.91
CA ALA A 106 1.06 0.09 7.66
C ALA A 106 2.16 -0.97 7.44
N MET A 107 2.61 -1.16 6.20
CA MET A 107 3.71 -2.10 5.91
C MET A 107 5.04 -1.60 6.48
N LEU A 108 5.32 -0.30 6.43
CA LEU A 108 6.53 0.28 7.00
C LEU A 108 6.60 0.03 8.51
N ARG A 109 5.48 0.22 9.22
CA ARG A 109 5.36 -0.10 10.66
C ARG A 109 5.54 -1.60 10.91
N ALA A 110 4.94 -2.46 10.08
CA ALA A 110 5.13 -3.90 10.19
C ALA A 110 6.62 -4.30 10.04
N CYS A 111 7.34 -3.67 9.09
CA CYS A 111 8.77 -3.90 8.89
C CYS A 111 9.65 -3.51 10.10
N GLN A 112 9.21 -2.56 10.92
CA GLN A 112 9.93 -2.18 12.15
C GLN A 112 9.82 -3.27 13.23
N GLN A 113 8.76 -4.07 13.20
CA GLN A 113 8.51 -5.11 14.20
C GLN A 113 9.05 -6.47 13.74
N ARG A 114 8.91 -6.79 12.44
CA ARG A 114 9.22 -8.13 11.90
C ARG A 114 9.45 -8.10 10.39
N CYS A 115 9.94 -9.21 9.85
CA CYS A 115 10.08 -9.35 8.40
C CYS A 115 8.70 -9.54 7.73
N PRO A 116 8.34 -8.73 6.71
CA PRO A 116 7.03 -8.81 6.06
C PRO A 116 6.95 -9.90 4.96
N ASN A 117 8.06 -10.61 4.68
CA ASN A 117 8.20 -11.45 3.49
C ASN A 117 7.08 -12.49 3.36
N ASN A 118 6.63 -13.09 4.46
CA ASN A 118 5.58 -14.11 4.43
C ASN A 118 4.21 -13.58 4.00
N LEU A 119 3.98 -12.27 3.96
CA LEU A 119 2.79 -11.70 3.31
C LEU A 119 2.79 -11.92 1.79
N LEU A 120 3.95 -12.23 1.21
CA LEU A 120 4.08 -12.54 -0.22
C LEU A 120 3.65 -13.97 -0.56
N VAL A 121 3.37 -14.85 0.40
CA VAL A 121 2.93 -16.24 0.14
C VAL A 121 1.70 -16.30 -0.75
N GLY A 122 0.83 -15.29 -0.68
CA GLY A 122 -0.30 -15.15 -1.56
C GLY A 122 -1.17 -13.94 -1.23
N LYS A 123 -2.47 -14.03 -1.47
CA LYS A 123 -3.40 -12.94 -1.22
C LYS A 123 -3.94 -12.99 0.21
N ALA A 124 -3.23 -12.34 1.13
CA ALA A 124 -3.61 -12.27 2.54
C ALA A 124 -3.47 -10.85 3.11
N GLY A 125 -4.27 -10.55 4.13
CA GLY A 125 -4.17 -9.32 4.91
C GLY A 125 -3.02 -9.38 5.92
N ILE A 126 -2.45 -8.21 6.26
CA ILE A 126 -1.39 -8.04 7.27
C ILE A 126 -1.79 -8.59 8.65
N GLU A 127 -3.07 -8.57 8.97
CA GLU A 127 -3.64 -9.13 10.19
C GLU A 127 -3.42 -10.65 10.31
N HIS A 128 -3.10 -11.33 9.21
CA HIS A 128 -2.80 -12.77 9.18
C HIS A 128 -1.29 -13.06 9.26
N ILE A 129 -0.42 -12.06 9.46
CA ILE A 129 1.04 -12.26 9.39
C ILE A 129 1.55 -13.32 10.36
N ASP A 130 0.98 -13.40 11.56
CA ASP A 130 1.38 -14.36 12.59
C ASP A 130 1.09 -15.81 12.17
N ILE A 131 -0.14 -16.09 11.72
CA ILE A 131 -0.50 -17.42 11.25
C ILE A 131 0.25 -17.79 9.96
N LEU A 132 0.51 -16.82 9.07
CA LEU A 132 1.31 -17.08 7.88
C LEU A 132 2.76 -17.44 8.23
N ASN A 133 3.35 -16.78 9.23
CA ASN A 133 4.69 -17.13 9.72
C ASN A 133 4.72 -18.55 10.28
N GLU A 134 3.77 -18.90 11.13
CA GLU A 134 3.66 -20.25 11.70
C GLU A 134 3.53 -21.32 10.60
N LEU A 135 2.68 -21.08 9.58
CA LEU A 135 2.45 -22.04 8.50
C LEU A 135 3.65 -22.19 7.56
N VAL A 136 4.45 -21.13 7.39
CA VAL A 136 5.72 -21.23 6.65
C VAL A 136 6.77 -21.97 7.48
N GLU A 137 6.86 -21.70 8.78
CA GLU A 137 7.78 -22.38 9.71
C GLU A 137 7.50 -23.88 9.79
N ARG A 138 6.22 -24.27 9.76
CA ARG A 138 5.76 -25.67 9.73
C ARG A 138 5.81 -26.31 8.34
N GLU A 139 6.37 -25.61 7.34
CA GLU A 139 6.48 -26.06 5.95
C GLU A 139 5.14 -26.40 5.26
N VAL A 140 4.02 -25.90 5.81
CA VAL A 140 2.69 -26.03 5.20
C VAL A 140 2.59 -25.11 3.97
N PHE A 141 3.19 -23.92 4.07
CA PHE A 141 3.39 -23.01 2.95
C PHE A 141 4.86 -22.90 2.57
N VAL A 142 5.10 -22.82 1.27
CA VAL A 142 6.44 -22.58 0.71
C VAL A 142 6.81 -21.13 0.94
N MET A 143 7.99 -20.90 1.52
CA MET A 143 8.53 -19.56 1.75
C MET A 143 8.57 -18.77 0.42
N PRO A 144 8.02 -17.53 0.40
CA PRO A 144 7.97 -16.75 -0.81
C PRO A 144 9.36 -16.16 -1.13
N LYS A 145 9.68 -16.05 -2.42
CA LYS A 145 10.91 -15.40 -2.89
C LYS A 145 10.60 -13.96 -3.31
N PRO A 146 10.95 -12.94 -2.50
CA PRO A 146 10.76 -11.55 -2.88
C PRO A 146 11.69 -11.19 -4.06
N LEU A 147 11.18 -10.42 -5.02
CA LEU A 147 11.98 -9.89 -6.14
C LEU A 147 12.86 -8.71 -5.72
N VAL A 148 12.43 -7.98 -4.69
CA VAL A 148 13.13 -6.83 -4.10
C VAL A 148 13.06 -6.98 -2.58
N ALA A 149 14.11 -6.59 -1.87
CA ALA A 149 14.09 -6.58 -0.42
C ALA A 149 12.97 -5.67 0.10
N LEU A 150 12.14 -6.16 1.01
CA LEU A 150 11.04 -5.40 1.61
C LEU A 150 11.41 -4.73 2.93
N GLN A 151 12.68 -4.78 3.32
CA GLN A 151 13.18 -4.13 4.53
C GLN A 151 13.88 -2.82 4.15
N PRO A 152 13.24 -1.66 4.37
CA PRO A 152 13.88 -0.36 4.14
C PRO A 152 14.90 -0.06 5.23
N ASP A 153 16.02 0.57 4.85
CA ASP A 153 17.00 1.12 5.79
C ASP A 153 16.47 2.46 6.34
N THR A 154 15.63 2.39 7.36
CA THR A 154 14.95 3.55 7.96
C THR A 154 15.92 4.56 8.57
N LYS A 155 17.16 4.17 8.89
CA LYS A 155 18.17 5.07 9.48
C LYS A 155 18.78 6.05 8.47
N LYS A 156 18.69 5.77 7.17
CA LYS A 156 19.28 6.60 6.11
C LYS A 156 18.34 7.62 5.49
N GLN A 157 17.05 7.59 5.82
CA GLN A 157 16.02 8.38 5.11
C GLN A 157 15.11 9.10 6.09
N GLY A 158 15.41 10.37 6.36
CA GLY A 158 14.71 11.21 7.35
C GLY A 158 13.21 11.37 7.09
N GLU A 159 12.78 11.31 5.83
CA GLU A 159 11.37 11.36 5.43
C GLU A 159 10.57 10.15 5.95
N LEU A 160 11.20 8.97 6.04
CA LEU A 160 10.55 7.78 6.60
C LEU A 160 10.32 7.93 8.10
N ALA A 161 11.33 8.41 8.83
CA ALA A 161 11.22 8.62 10.26
C ALA A 161 10.05 9.55 10.61
N TYR A 162 9.69 10.48 9.73
CA TYR A 162 8.51 11.33 9.89
C TYR A 162 7.18 10.56 9.71
N LEU A 163 7.10 9.66 8.72
CA LEU A 163 5.86 8.93 8.39
C LEU A 163 5.45 7.87 9.40
N VAL A 164 6.40 7.38 10.21
CA VAL A 164 6.17 6.35 11.25
C VAL A 164 6.46 6.82 12.66
N ARG A 165 6.54 8.13 12.89
CA ARG A 165 6.38 8.72 14.22
C ARG A 165 4.98 8.50 14.78
#